data_AF-A0A2H6FB63-F1
#
_entry.id   AF-A0A2H6FB63-F1
#
_cell.length_a   1.000
_cell.length_b   1.000
_cell.length_c   1.000
_cell.angle_alpha   90.00
_cell.angle_beta   90.00
_cell.angle_gamma   90.00
#
_symmetry.space_group_name_H-M   'P 1'
#
loop_
_entity.id
_entity.type
_entity.pdbx_description
1 polymer ?
#
loop_
_entity_poly.entity_id
_entity_poly.type
_entity_poly.pdbx_seq_one_letter_code
_entity_poly.pdbx_strand_id
1 'polypeptide(L)' 'MAKAAASHILVKTEEECSNIKKQIEEGSDFAQMAREHSRCPSGQRGGELGEFSPGQMVKEFDEVVFSEEVGVVWRI' A
#
# COMPACT_ATOMS: atom_id res chain seq x y z
N MET A 1 -15.18 -11.25 12.73
CA MET A 1 -14.70 -11.29 11.34
C MET A 1 -13.39 -10.52 11.31
N ALA A 2 -12.32 -11.09 10.76
CA ALA A 2 -11.05 -10.36 10.63
C ALA A 2 -11.26 -9.23 9.62
N LYS A 3 -10.94 -8.01 10.02
CA LYS A 3 -10.91 -6.83 9.15
C LYS A 3 -9.47 -6.34 9.11
N ALA A 4 -9.03 -5.86 7.96
CA ALA A 4 -7.74 -5.21 7.82
C ALA A 4 -7.95 -3.80 7.26
N ALA A 5 -7.11 -2.88 7.73
CA ALA A 5 -6.97 -1.56 7.14
C ALA A 5 -5.61 -1.51 6.47
N ALA A 6 -5.59 -1.14 5.19
CA ALA A 6 -4.36 -1.04 4.43
C ALA A 6 -4.37 0.20 3.54
N SER A 7 -3.16 0.63 3.20
CA SER A 7 -2.91 1.69 2.23
C SER A 7 -2.06 1.14 1.11
N HIS A 8 -2.31 1.58 -0.12
CA HIS A 8 -1.59 1.11 -1.30
C HIS A 8 -1.11 2.26 -2.18
N ILE A 9 0.02 2.04 -2.85
CA ILE A 9 0.58 2.97 -3.82
C ILE A 9 0.66 2.25 -5.15
N LEU A 10 -0.17 2.67 -6.10
CA LEU A 10 -0.19 2.08 -7.43
C LEU A 10 0.73 2.90 -8.35
N VAL A 11 1.88 2.34 -8.69
CA VAL A 11 2.83 2.93 -9.65
C VAL A 11 2.82 2.15 -10.97
N LYS A 12 3.46 2.70 -12.02
CA LYS A 12 3.50 2.03 -13.33
C LYS A 12 4.72 1.15 -13.50
N THR A 13 5.82 1.49 -12.85
CA THR A 13 7.08 0.76 -12.99
C THR A 13 7.56 0.20 -11.65
N GLU A 14 8.26 -0.93 -11.75
CA GLU A 14 8.91 -1.57 -10.60
C GLU A 14 10.01 -0.68 -9.99
N GLU A 15 10.69 0.11 -10.81
CA GLU A 15 11.69 1.10 -10.35
C GLU A 15 11.06 2.17 -9.46
N GLU A 16 9.91 2.73 -9.85
CA GLU A 16 9.17 3.68 -9.01
C GLU A 16 8.79 3.04 -7.67
N CYS A 17 8.29 1.80 -7.70
CA CYS A 17 7.90 1.07 -6.50
C CYS A 17 9.09 0.86 -5.55
N SER A 18 10.23 0.43 -6.10
CA SER A 18 11.44 0.17 -5.33
C SER A 18 12.03 1.44 -4.73
N ASN A 19 12.03 2.54 -5.50
CA ASN A 19 12.49 3.84 -5.01
C ASN A 19 11.61 4.38 -3.88
N ILE A 20 10.29 4.26 -4.01
CA ILE A 20 9.35 4.69 -2.96
C ILE A 20 9.53 3.85 -1.70
N LYS A 21 9.61 2.52 -1.84
CA LYS A 21 9.87 1.61 -0.72
C LYS A 21 11.14 1.99 0.03
N LYS A 22 12.23 2.23 -0.70
CA LYS A 22 13.51 2.67 -0.12
C LYS A 22 13.38 3.99 0.63
N GLN A 23 12.69 4.97 0.06
CA GLN A 23 12.45 6.26 0.72
C GLN A 23 11.63 6.10 2.00
N ILE A 24 10.62 5.23 2.00
CA ILE A 24 9.80 4.97 3.19
C ILE A 24 10.63 4.26 4.27
N GLU A 25 11.47 3.29 3.88
CA GLU A 25 12.43 2.63 4.78
C GLU A 25 13.47 3.62 5.35
N GLU A 26 13.82 4.66 4.59
CA GLU A 26 14.69 5.77 5.03
C GLU A 26 13.96 6.78 5.95
N GLY A 27 12.65 6.63 6.17
CA GLY A 27 11.85 7.47 7.07
C GLY A 27 10.89 8.44 6.39
N SER A 28 10.67 8.30 5.08
CA SER A 28 9.68 9.11 4.36
C SER A 28 8.26 8.68 4.68
N ASP A 29 7.32 9.64 4.62
CA ASP A 29 5.91 9.38 4.90
C ASP A 29 5.22 8.64 3.74
N PHE A 30 4.60 7.49 4.04
CA PHE A 30 3.88 6.68 3.05
C PHE A 30 2.73 7.45 2.40
N ALA A 31 1.97 8.21 3.18
CA ALA A 31 0.82 8.97 2.68
C ALA A 31 1.27 10.12 1.76
N GLN A 32 2.42 10.73 2.03
CA GLN A 32 3.02 11.69 1.10
C GLN A 32 3.41 11.02 -0.22
N MET A 33 4.16 9.91 -0.15
CA MET A 33 4.57 9.17 -1.34
C MET A 33 3.37 8.67 -2.15
N ALA A 34 2.30 8.24 -1.47
CA ALA A 34 1.06 7.85 -2.11
C ALA A 34 0.37 9.03 -2.82
N ARG A 35 0.39 10.24 -2.26
CA ARG A 35 -0.19 11.43 -2.90
C ARG A 35 0.59 11.86 -4.14
N GLU A 36 1.91 11.73 -4.10
CA GLU A 36 2.80 12.18 -5.16
C GLU A 36 2.92 11.15 -6.31
N HIS A 37 2.96 9.86 -5.97
CA HIS A 37 3.27 8.79 -6.93
C HIS A 37 2.10 7.83 -7.24
N SER A 38 1.09 7.72 -6.37
CA SER A 38 0.00 6.77 -6.61
C SER A 38 -0.90 7.26 -7.75
N ARG A 39 -1.15 6.36 -8.68
CA ARG A 39 -2.06 6.56 -9.82
C ARG A 39 -3.51 6.24 -9.47
N CYS A 40 -3.75 5.63 -8.30
CA CYS A 40 -5.09 5.34 -7.84
C CYS A 40 -5.74 6.62 -7.29
N PRO A 41 -7.06 6.84 -7.45
CA PRO A 41 -7.76 7.94 -6.80
C PRO A 41 -7.61 7.96 -5.26
N SER A 42 -7.32 6.80 -4.63
CA SER A 42 -6.98 6.73 -3.21
C SER A 42 -5.66 7.43 -2.86
N GLY A 43 -4.78 7.66 -3.85
CA GLY A 43 -3.54 8.42 -3.68
C GLY A 43 -3.75 9.78 -3.05
N GLN A 44 -4.82 10.49 -3.42
CA GLN A 44 -5.15 11.81 -2.83
C GLN A 44 -5.42 11.74 -1.33
N ARG A 45 -5.82 10.57 -0.82
CA ARG A 45 -6.04 10.29 0.61
C ARG A 45 -4.84 9.62 1.28
N GLY A 46 -3.67 9.64 0.65
CA GLY A 46 -2.49 8.94 1.17
C GLY A 46 -2.49 7.43 0.89
N GLY A 47 -3.25 6.99 -0.12
CA GLY A 47 -3.32 5.58 -0.50
C GLY A 47 -4.29 4.74 0.34
N GLU A 48 -4.99 5.37 1.30
CA GLU A 48 -5.89 4.69 2.23
C GLU A 48 -7.08 4.02 1.51
N LEU A 49 -7.24 2.71 1.73
CA LEU A 49 -8.37 1.92 1.21
C LEU A 49 -9.49 1.75 2.24
N GLY A 50 -9.26 2.12 3.50
CA GLY A 50 -10.17 1.90 4.62
C GLY A 50 -10.12 0.45 5.13
N GLU A 51 -11.15 0.06 5.89
CA GLU A 51 -11.28 -1.30 6.41
C GLU A 51 -11.98 -2.21 5.40
N PHE A 52 -11.37 -3.35 5.10
CA PHE A 52 -11.94 -4.38 4.24
C PHE A 52 -11.79 -5.77 4.86
N SER A 53 -12.57 -6.71 4.34
CA SER A 53 -12.54 -8.12 4.73
C SER A 53 -11.79 -8.96 3.67
N PRO A 54 -11.27 -10.14 4.04
CA PRO A 54 -10.65 -11.04 3.07
C PRO A 54 -11.61 -11.39 1.93
N GLY A 55 -11.11 -11.41 0.70
CA GLY A 55 -11.86 -11.62 -0.54
C GLY A 55 -12.44 -10.35 -1.17
N GLN A 56 -12.19 -9.16 -0.60
CA GLN A 56 -12.64 -7.89 -1.18
C GLN A 56 -11.61 -7.25 -2.11
N MET A 57 -10.33 -7.58 -1.96
CA MET A 57 -9.25 -7.07 -2.82
C MET A 57 -8.70 -8.18 -3.74
N VAL A 58 -7.73 -7.82 -4.57
CA VAL A 58 -7.01 -8.80 -5.39
C VAL A 58 -6.30 -9.80 -4.48
N LYS A 59 -6.22 -11.06 -4.92
CA LYS A 59 -5.78 -12.17 -4.09
C LYS A 59 -4.38 -11.94 -3.52
N GLU A 60 -3.46 -11.44 -4.33
CA GLU A 60 -2.09 -11.14 -3.96
C GLU A 60 -2.02 -10.07 -2.86
N PHE A 61 -2.91 -9.07 -2.92
CA PHE A 61 -3.00 -8.01 -1.91
C PHE A 61 -3.59 -8.52 -0.60
N ASP A 62 -4.69 -9.29 -0.68
CA ASP A 62 -5.30 -9.87 0.51
C ASP A 62 -4.36 -10.87 1.21
N GLU A 63 -3.65 -11.71 0.46
CA GLU A 63 -2.69 -12.65 1.05
C GLU A 63 -1.62 -11.90 1.85
N VAL A 64 -1.04 -10.83 1.29
CA VAL A 64 -0.05 -10.01 1.99
C VAL A 64 -0.66 -9.33 3.21
N VAL A 65 -1.79 -8.63 3.07
CA VAL A 65 -2.39 -7.87 4.18
C VAL A 65 -2.81 -8.77 5.34
N PHE A 66 -3.32 -9.97 5.07
CA PHE A 66 -3.81 -10.88 6.10
C PHE A 66 -2.77 -11.91 6.58
N SER A 67 -1.66 -12.12 5.87
CA SER A 67 -0.63 -13.10 6.24
C SER A 67 0.68 -12.48 6.72
N GLU A 68 1.02 -11.28 6.23
CA GLU A 68 2.29 -10.62 6.56
C GLU A 68 2.19 -9.73 7.81
N GLU A 69 3.35 -9.24 8.26
CA GLU A 69 3.45 -8.39 9.45
C GLU A 69 2.88 -6.99 9.21
N VAL A 70 2.07 -6.53 10.18
CA VAL A 70 1.47 -5.18 10.19
C VAL A 70 2.53 -4.13 10.48
N GLY A 71 2.52 -3.04 9.73
CA GLY A 71 3.48 -1.92 9.88
C GLY A 71 4.68 -2.02 8.95
N VAL A 72 4.75 -3.06 8.12
CA VAL A 72 5.77 -3.21 7.07
C VAL A 72 5.19 -2.84 5.71
N VAL A 73 6.00 -2.18 4.88
CA VAL A 73 5.63 -1.85 3.50
C VAL A 73 6.03 -2.98 2.57
N TRP A 74 5.01 -3.69 2.06
CA TRP A 74 5.18 -4.80 1.15
C TRP A 74 5.03 -4.39 -0.30
N ARG A 75 5.78 -5.07 -1.17
CA ARG A 75 5.66 -4.95 -2.62
C ARG A 75 4.90 -6.16 -3.14
N ILE A 76 3.86 -5.90 -3.94
CA ILE A 76 2.91 -6.88 -4.46
C ILE A 76 2.89 -6.78 -5.98
#